data_AF-Q5KCX3-F1
#
_entry.id   AF-Q5KCX3-F1
#
_cell.length_a   1.000
_cell.length_b   1.000
_cell.length_c   1.000
_cell.angle_alpha   90.00
_cell.angle_beta   90.00
_cell.angle_gamma   90.00
#
_symmetry.space_group_name_H-M   'P 1'
#
loop_
_entity.id
_entity.type
_entity.pdbx_description
1 polymer ?
#
loop_
_entity_poly.entity_id
_entity_poly.type
_entity_poly.pdbx_seq_one_letter_code
_entity_poly.pdbx_strand_id
1 'polypeptide(L)'
;MSSKADASIKFNADTSNEEELDTETKLVLLASLVHPLTLPPQALEVLASVDGDVAKAAERLLLPNPETSRKRKAGSSLQGWLGRPSDNKKAVKAKRKQEAESTDRHLTVSAAGGSKISGTSTITIDEDKQRDDTISETAPPKSVTNAFEILGRAPSSPVKQKVGPQPAIHLSSQASIDSHSLPLTLINQFLSPSLASALYLIMMEESNSWGANRFYIAGKAAKSPHTTGFYRKEGGGYGGGKYFYAGMEQGPAKVYPAFLARAAEIVEKAVNENLRKRPRYGLEWGGEWKANVCGANRYDGSRSSVGWHADQLTYLGPYTTIASLSLGTSRAFRLRETPPSDPAFVINDKPPCTYEITLAHNTLCLMNAGCQERYKHTVPPQKAIDLFRPGYDIAENPIPKDAQLAFTSRINITFRFYREDFHPVPNAGPFGPREGTPICRCGVPTVLRADQKAKARSRLSSTSFKSRPRASSNTNIIEDDMVFFWQCQSATQTGVGKGCGFFRILDMKKEGRGPCIGDRV
;
A
#
# COMPACT_ATOMS: atom_id res chain seq x y z
N MET A 1 -27.27 -34.66 -50.81
CA MET A 1 -27.96 -33.42 -51.22
C MET A 1 -28.01 -32.52 -49.99
N SER A 2 -27.00 -31.64 -49.85
CA SER A 2 -27.12 -30.17 -50.06
C SER A 2 -28.14 -29.55 -49.11
N SER A 3 -27.81 -28.57 -48.25
CA SER A 3 -26.86 -27.47 -48.43
C SER A 3 -26.29 -26.95 -47.11
N LYS A 4 -24.98 -26.68 -47.11
CA LYS A 4 -24.27 -25.80 -46.19
C LYS A 4 -24.72 -24.35 -46.36
N ALA A 5 -24.81 -23.61 -45.27
CA ALA A 5 -24.66 -22.15 -45.26
C ALA A 5 -23.78 -21.77 -44.05
N ASP A 6 -22.47 -21.72 -44.30
CA ASP A 6 -21.48 -21.10 -43.43
C ASP A 6 -21.65 -19.58 -43.51
N ALA A 7 -22.14 -18.94 -42.44
CA ALA A 7 -22.02 -17.50 -42.25
C ALA A 7 -20.83 -17.23 -41.31
N SER A 8 -19.64 -17.21 -41.90
CA SER A 8 -18.41 -16.79 -41.23
C SER A 8 -18.42 -15.27 -41.08
N ILE A 9 -18.81 -14.76 -39.90
CA ILE A 9 -18.66 -13.34 -39.55
C ILE A 9 -17.19 -13.12 -39.25
N LYS A 10 -16.46 -12.58 -40.24
CA LYS A 10 -15.13 -12.00 -40.06
C LYS A 10 -15.25 -10.76 -39.18
N PHE A 11 -14.87 -10.87 -37.91
CA PHE A 11 -14.54 -9.69 -37.10
C PHE A 11 -13.19 -9.15 -37.59
N ASN A 12 -13.25 -8.14 -38.47
CA ASN A 12 -12.10 -7.28 -38.73
C ASN A 12 -11.76 -6.55 -37.43
N ALA A 13 -10.59 -6.84 -36.89
CA ALA A 13 -9.94 -6.03 -35.89
C ALA A 13 -9.44 -4.75 -36.59
N ASP A 14 -10.20 -3.67 -36.46
CA ASP A 14 -9.73 -2.32 -36.72
C ASP A 14 -9.78 -1.52 -35.42
N THR A 15 -8.61 -1.39 -34.81
CA THR A 15 -8.36 -0.53 -33.66
C THR A 15 -8.19 0.90 -34.15
N SER A 16 -9.19 1.76 -33.94
CA SER A 16 -9.08 3.19 -33.58
C SER A 16 -10.34 3.95 -34.01
N ASN A 17 -11.35 3.96 -33.13
CA ASN A 17 -12.28 5.07 -32.95
C ASN A 17 -13.12 4.71 -31.72
N GLU A 18 -12.80 5.32 -30.57
CA GLU A 18 -13.77 5.38 -29.48
C GLU A 18 -14.96 6.20 -30.01
N GLU A 19 -16.04 5.53 -30.42
CA GLU A 19 -17.30 6.22 -30.68
C GLU A 19 -17.69 6.95 -29.39
N GLU A 20 -17.58 8.28 -29.44
CA GLU A 20 -17.93 9.14 -28.33
C GLU A 20 -19.44 8.98 -28.08
N LEU A 21 -19.79 8.26 -27.02
CA LEU A 21 -21.19 8.05 -26.61
C LEU A 21 -21.92 9.40 -26.58
N ASP A 22 -23.11 9.44 -27.14
CA ASP A 22 -23.93 10.65 -27.17
C ASP A 22 -24.33 11.06 -25.74
N THR A 23 -24.64 12.35 -25.58
CA THR A 23 -24.94 12.94 -24.27
C THR A 23 -26.18 12.32 -23.61
N GLU A 24 -27.16 11.89 -24.39
CA GLU A 24 -28.40 11.27 -23.88
C GLU A 24 -28.10 9.88 -23.30
N THR A 25 -27.31 9.07 -24.00
CA THR A 25 -26.82 7.78 -23.49
C THR A 25 -25.95 7.95 -22.24
N LYS A 26 -25.07 8.96 -22.21
CA LYS A 26 -24.26 9.29 -21.01
C LYS A 26 -25.13 9.70 -19.81
N LEU A 27 -26.23 10.42 -20.03
CA LEU A 27 -27.17 10.80 -18.98
C LEU A 27 -27.99 9.60 -18.48
N VAL A 28 -28.43 8.70 -19.36
CA VAL A 28 -29.11 7.46 -18.96
C VAL A 28 -28.19 6.58 -18.11
N LEU A 29 -26.93 6.43 -18.52
CA LEU A 29 -25.92 5.72 -17.73
C LEU A 29 -25.67 6.40 -16.38
N LEU A 30 -25.62 7.73 -16.34
CA LEU A 30 -25.48 8.51 -15.10
C LEU A 30 -26.67 8.29 -14.15
N ALA A 31 -27.90 8.30 -14.69
CA ALA A 31 -29.13 8.06 -13.92
C ALA A 31 -29.14 6.68 -13.27
N SER A 32 -28.58 5.67 -13.97
CA SER A 32 -28.44 4.31 -13.42
C SER A 32 -27.45 4.20 -12.26
N LEU A 33 -26.49 5.14 -12.16
CA LEU A 33 -25.44 5.12 -11.14
C LEU A 33 -25.86 5.81 -9.83
N VAL A 34 -26.79 6.76 -9.90
CA VAL A 34 -27.25 7.59 -8.76
C VAL A 34 -28.57 7.05 -8.18
N HIS A 35 -28.78 7.14 -6.85
CA HIS A 35 -30.04 6.76 -6.20
C HIS A 35 -30.67 7.94 -5.46
N PRO A 36 -32.00 8.17 -5.54
CA PRO A 36 -32.98 7.48 -6.40
C PRO A 36 -32.70 7.71 -7.90
N LEU A 37 -33.31 6.90 -8.78
CA LEU A 37 -33.14 6.87 -10.26
C LEU A 37 -33.67 8.14 -10.97
N THR A 38 -33.50 9.28 -10.33
CA THR A 38 -33.89 10.62 -10.79
C THR A 38 -32.64 11.48 -10.77
N LEU A 39 -32.23 11.97 -11.93
CA LEU A 39 -31.10 12.87 -12.01
C LEU A 39 -31.47 14.25 -11.44
N PRO A 40 -30.62 14.88 -10.62
CA PRO A 40 -30.80 16.27 -10.23
C PRO A 40 -30.63 17.19 -11.46
N PRO A 41 -31.22 18.40 -11.48
CA PRO A 41 -31.12 19.33 -12.62
C PRO A 41 -29.68 19.69 -13.03
N GLN A 42 -28.74 19.55 -12.09
CA GLN A 42 -27.31 19.84 -12.27
C GLN A 42 -26.54 18.68 -12.93
N ALA A 43 -27.17 17.53 -13.20
CA ALA A 43 -26.47 16.35 -13.71
C ALA A 43 -25.76 16.57 -15.05
N LEU A 44 -26.34 17.39 -15.93
CA LEU A 44 -25.76 17.73 -17.24
C LEU A 44 -24.53 18.64 -17.09
N GLU A 45 -24.59 19.60 -16.16
CA GLU A 45 -23.44 20.47 -15.82
C GLU A 45 -22.31 19.68 -15.17
N VAL A 46 -22.66 18.75 -14.27
CA VAL A 46 -21.68 17.87 -13.62
C VAL A 46 -21.02 16.95 -14.64
N LEU A 47 -21.79 16.38 -15.58
CA LEU A 47 -21.27 15.56 -16.67
C LEU A 47 -20.34 16.37 -17.61
N ALA A 48 -20.70 17.61 -17.94
CA ALA A 48 -19.85 18.51 -18.72
C ALA A 48 -18.56 18.89 -17.97
N SER A 49 -18.62 19.09 -16.65
CA SER A 49 -17.47 19.46 -15.80
C SER A 49 -16.42 18.35 -15.60
N VAL A 50 -16.69 17.14 -16.11
CA VAL A 50 -15.80 15.99 -16.09
C VAL A 50 -15.58 15.41 -17.50
N ASP A 51 -15.77 16.24 -18.52
CA ASP A 51 -15.57 15.89 -19.94
C ASP A 51 -16.38 14.65 -20.37
N GLY A 52 -17.62 14.52 -19.89
CA GLY A 52 -18.51 13.41 -20.25
C GLY A 52 -18.22 12.09 -19.55
N ASP A 53 -17.29 12.04 -18.58
CA ASP A 53 -17.00 10.84 -17.80
C ASP A 53 -18.12 10.54 -16.79
N VAL A 54 -19.01 9.63 -17.19
CA VAL A 54 -20.19 9.21 -16.41
C VAL A 54 -19.83 8.74 -14.99
N ALA A 55 -18.70 8.06 -14.80
CA ALA A 55 -18.29 7.54 -13.50
C ALA A 55 -17.86 8.66 -12.55
N LYS A 56 -17.09 9.63 -13.06
CA LYS A 56 -16.72 10.83 -12.29
C LYS A 56 -17.93 11.73 -12.03
N ALA A 57 -18.88 11.79 -12.95
CA ALA A 57 -20.11 12.53 -12.79
C ALA A 57 -20.98 11.90 -11.68
N ALA A 58 -21.13 10.57 -11.68
CA ALA A 58 -21.86 9.84 -10.64
C ALA A 58 -21.18 10.01 -9.27
N GLU A 59 -19.86 9.93 -9.23
CA GLU A 59 -19.06 10.18 -8.03
C GLU A 59 -19.28 11.62 -7.49
N ARG A 60 -19.37 12.62 -8.37
CA ARG A 60 -19.67 14.01 -7.99
C ARG A 60 -21.11 14.23 -7.55
N LEU A 61 -22.08 13.49 -8.10
CA LEU A 61 -23.50 13.60 -7.72
C LEU A 61 -23.83 12.90 -6.40
N LEU A 62 -23.13 11.80 -6.10
CA LEU A 62 -23.34 11.01 -4.87
C LEU A 62 -22.60 11.59 -3.65
N LEU A 63 -21.69 12.54 -3.86
CA LEU A 63 -20.97 13.24 -2.81
C LEU A 63 -21.48 14.68 -2.72
N PRO A 64 -21.85 15.21 -1.55
CA PRO A 64 -22.40 16.55 -1.43
C PRO A 64 -21.39 17.62 -1.87
N ASN A 65 -21.83 18.50 -2.78
CA ASN A 65 -21.05 19.63 -3.26
C ASN A 65 -21.07 20.74 -2.18
N PRO A 66 -19.95 21.41 -1.86
CA PRO A 66 -19.98 22.58 -0.99
C PRO A 66 -20.83 23.67 -1.65
N GLU A 67 -21.93 24.06 -1.04
CA GLU A 67 -22.77 25.10 -1.60
C GLU A 67 -22.01 26.41 -1.78
N THR A 68 -22.29 26.98 -2.94
CA THR A 68 -21.88 28.26 -3.48
C THR A 68 -22.03 29.40 -2.47
N SER A 69 -20.92 30.07 -2.14
CA SER A 69 -20.97 31.46 -1.68
C SER A 69 -20.18 32.38 -2.61
N ARG A 70 -20.97 33.17 -3.35
CA ARG A 70 -20.68 34.52 -3.88
C ARG A 70 -19.77 34.63 -5.11
N LYS A 71 -20.45 34.91 -6.24
CA LYS A 71 -20.02 35.63 -7.44
C LYS A 71 -18.71 36.42 -7.23
N ARG A 72 -17.63 35.99 -7.90
CA ARG A 72 -16.55 36.91 -8.30
C ARG A 72 -16.74 37.24 -9.78
N LYS A 73 -16.88 38.53 -10.05
CA LYS A 73 -17.00 39.13 -11.39
C LYS A 73 -15.87 38.63 -12.30
N ALA A 74 -16.20 38.36 -13.55
CA ALA A 74 -15.25 38.12 -14.63
C ALA A 74 -14.24 39.28 -14.71
N GLY A 75 -12.95 38.94 -14.71
CA GLY A 75 -11.85 39.87 -14.83
C GLY A 75 -10.87 39.41 -15.90
N SER A 76 -11.01 40.02 -17.08
CA SER A 76 -10.05 40.22 -18.17
C SER A 76 -9.15 39.06 -18.65
N SER A 77 -9.40 38.71 -19.91
CA SER A 77 -8.59 37.99 -20.88
C SER A 77 -7.07 38.25 -20.84
N LEU A 78 -6.36 37.23 -21.33
CA LEU A 78 -4.92 37.07 -21.62
C LEU A 78 -4.21 38.21 -22.40
N GLN A 79 -4.85 39.35 -22.66
CA GLN A 79 -4.23 40.54 -23.26
C GLN A 79 -3.54 41.47 -22.23
N GLY A 80 -3.77 41.31 -20.93
CA GLY A 80 -3.16 42.15 -19.88
C GLY A 80 -1.72 41.82 -19.50
N TRP A 81 -1.19 40.65 -19.93
CA TRP A 81 0.16 40.18 -19.57
C TRP A 81 1.23 40.46 -20.63
N LEU A 82 0.87 40.97 -21.81
CA LEU A 82 1.79 41.22 -22.93
C LEU A 82 2.08 42.71 -23.19
N GLY A 83 1.92 43.58 -22.19
CA GLY A 83 2.31 44.99 -22.29
C GLY A 83 3.75 45.23 -21.82
N ARG A 84 4.70 45.42 -22.75
CA ARG A 84 6.04 45.96 -22.43
C ARG A 84 5.92 47.44 -21.98
N PRO A 85 6.78 47.91 -21.06
CA PRO A 85 6.75 49.30 -20.60
C PRO A 85 7.33 50.23 -21.67
N SER A 86 6.61 51.30 -22.01
CA SER A 86 7.15 52.40 -22.84
C SER A 86 7.60 53.56 -21.95
N ASP A 87 8.90 53.83 -21.96
CA ASP A 87 9.44 55.10 -21.50
C ASP A 87 9.25 56.18 -22.55
N ASN A 88 8.78 57.33 -22.07
CA ASN A 88 8.32 58.46 -22.84
C ASN A 88 9.47 59.45 -23.05
N LYS A 89 10.14 59.46 -24.21
CA LYS A 89 10.94 60.62 -24.67
C LYS A 89 10.82 60.85 -26.18
N LYS A 90 10.12 61.96 -26.47
CA LYS A 90 10.28 62.98 -27.52
C LYS A 90 10.68 62.57 -28.95
N ALA A 91 9.87 63.09 -29.87
CA ALA A 91 10.09 63.21 -31.31
C ALA A 91 11.50 63.65 -31.74
N VAL A 92 11.99 63.15 -32.87
CA VAL A 92 12.01 63.85 -34.19
C VAL A 92 12.68 62.96 -35.25
N LYS A 93 12.00 62.87 -36.41
CA LYS A 93 12.44 62.56 -37.80
C LYS A 93 13.81 61.89 -38.03
N ALA A 94 13.83 60.79 -38.81
CA ALA A 94 13.98 60.84 -40.27
C ALA A 94 14.35 59.46 -40.91
N LYS A 95 13.45 59.02 -41.80
CA LYS A 95 13.71 58.53 -43.18
C LYS A 95 14.54 57.25 -43.43
N ARG A 96 13.83 56.32 -44.11
CA ARG A 96 14.22 55.55 -45.33
C ARG A 96 15.03 54.27 -45.09
N LYS A 97 14.89 53.16 -45.81
CA LYS A 97 13.88 52.42 -46.62
C LYS A 97 14.67 51.17 -47.13
N GLN A 98 13.96 50.09 -47.45
CA GLN A 98 14.36 48.94 -48.32
C GLN A 98 15.07 47.77 -47.60
N GLU A 99 14.42 46.59 -47.57
CA GLU A 99 14.47 45.47 -48.55
C GLU A 99 15.79 44.68 -48.38
N ALA A 100 15.93 43.35 -48.46
CA ALA A 100 15.11 42.20 -48.85
C ALA A 100 15.77 40.97 -48.14
N GLU A 101 15.04 39.91 -47.81
CA GLU A 101 15.14 38.57 -48.45
C GLU A 101 16.58 38.10 -48.74
N SER A 102 17.10 37.13 -47.98
CA SER A 102 16.99 35.68 -48.21
C SER A 102 18.12 35.13 -49.07
N THR A 103 18.77 34.09 -48.58
CA THR A 103 19.14 32.84 -49.29
C THR A 103 19.95 31.99 -48.29
N ASP A 104 19.53 30.76 -47.98
CA ASP A 104 19.93 29.52 -48.69
C ASP A 104 21.45 29.26 -48.54
N ARG A 105 21.99 28.09 -48.25
CA ARG A 105 21.49 26.71 -48.34
C ARG A 105 22.59 25.77 -47.83
N HIS A 106 22.16 24.62 -47.29
CA HIS A 106 22.63 23.26 -47.60
C HIS A 106 24.05 22.74 -47.19
N LEU A 107 24.01 21.48 -46.67
CA LEU A 107 24.88 20.31 -46.99
C LEU A 107 26.28 20.24 -46.34
N THR A 108 26.87 19.11 -45.94
CA THR A 108 26.53 17.69 -45.70
C THR A 108 27.79 16.98 -45.16
N VAL A 109 27.63 15.72 -44.69
CA VAL A 109 28.59 14.58 -44.87
C VAL A 109 29.81 14.56 -43.93
N SER A 110 29.83 13.64 -42.94
CA SER A 110 30.53 12.33 -42.93
C SER A 110 31.86 12.42 -42.16
N ALA A 111 32.52 11.40 -41.63
CA ALA A 111 32.31 9.98 -41.32
C ALA A 111 33.54 9.52 -40.51
N ALA A 112 33.44 8.35 -39.85
CA ALA A 112 34.51 7.41 -39.45
C ALA A 112 35.63 7.94 -38.51
N GLY A 113 36.33 7.18 -37.68
CA GLY A 113 36.49 5.76 -37.36
C GLY A 113 37.56 5.71 -36.24
N GLY A 114 37.51 4.80 -35.27
CA GLY A 114 38.40 3.64 -35.30
C GLY A 114 39.36 3.56 -34.11
N SER A 115 39.04 2.65 -33.17
CA SER A 115 39.88 1.69 -32.41
C SER A 115 41.28 2.00 -31.81
N LYS A 116 41.31 1.78 -30.47
CA LYS A 116 42.13 0.83 -29.66
C LYS A 116 43.66 0.97 -29.46
N ILE A 117 44.05 0.40 -28.30
CA ILE A 117 45.35 -0.15 -27.79
C ILE A 117 45.80 0.64 -26.54
N SER A 118 45.64 0.16 -25.30
CA SER A 118 46.27 -0.97 -24.55
C SER A 118 47.76 -0.80 -24.26
N GLY A 119 48.13 -0.75 -22.98
CA GLY A 119 49.52 -0.81 -22.51
C GLY A 119 49.64 -0.68 -20.99
N THR A 120 50.06 -1.77 -20.35
CA THR A 120 50.21 -2.03 -18.91
C THR A 120 51.63 -1.70 -18.40
N SER A 121 51.82 -1.53 -17.07
CA SER A 121 53.00 -1.84 -16.19
C SER A 121 53.09 -0.75 -15.09
N THR A 122 52.81 -0.92 -13.78
CA THR A 122 53.31 -1.75 -12.65
C THR A 122 54.70 -1.34 -12.08
N ILE A 123 54.78 -1.35 -10.72
CA ILE A 123 55.95 -1.38 -9.78
C ILE A 123 56.36 0.03 -9.27
N THR A 124 55.93 0.52 -8.09
CA THR A 124 56.42 0.32 -6.66
C THR A 124 57.87 0.83 -6.43
N ILE A 125 58.36 1.39 -5.31
CA ILE A 125 58.02 1.42 -3.86
C ILE A 125 58.79 2.62 -3.20
N ASP A 126 58.36 3.07 -2.00
CA ASP A 126 59.12 3.62 -0.83
C ASP A 126 59.99 4.90 -0.95
N GLU A 127 60.25 5.73 0.06
CA GLU A 127 59.80 5.91 1.45
C GLU A 127 60.28 7.31 1.92
N ASP A 128 59.46 7.96 2.74
CA ASP A 128 59.79 8.69 3.98
C ASP A 128 60.86 9.81 4.05
N LYS A 129 60.42 11.02 4.46
CA LYS A 129 61.06 11.83 5.53
C LYS A 129 60.27 13.08 5.94
N GLN A 130 60.03 13.14 7.26
CA GLN A 130 59.48 14.24 8.06
C GLN A 130 60.36 15.51 8.09
N ARG A 131 59.76 16.69 8.22
CA ARG A 131 59.83 17.57 9.43
C ARG A 131 59.19 18.95 9.23
N ASP A 132 58.67 19.45 10.35
CA ASP A 132 58.06 20.75 10.67
C ASP A 132 58.79 22.01 10.15
N ASP A 133 58.05 23.08 9.84
CA ASP A 133 57.89 24.21 10.76
C ASP A 133 57.02 25.36 10.18
N THR A 134 56.66 26.28 11.05
CA THR A 134 55.44 27.10 11.08
C THR A 134 55.66 28.55 10.57
N ILE A 135 54.56 29.24 10.21
CA ILE A 135 54.29 30.71 10.32
C ILE A 135 54.31 31.60 9.05
N SER A 136 53.14 32.25 8.86
CA SER A 136 52.82 33.61 8.38
C SER A 136 52.60 33.94 6.91
N GLU A 137 51.36 34.40 6.70
CA GLU A 137 50.78 35.31 5.71
C GLU A 137 51.73 36.17 4.87
N THR A 138 51.44 36.22 3.57
CA THR A 138 51.36 37.47 2.77
C THR A 138 50.64 37.18 1.44
N ALA A 139 49.62 37.98 1.12
CA ALA A 139 48.84 37.90 -0.11
C ALA A 139 49.62 38.42 -1.33
N PRO A 140 49.34 37.88 -2.55
CA PRO A 140 49.30 38.73 -3.74
C PRO A 140 48.17 38.28 -4.72
N PRO A 141 48.07 38.80 -5.96
CA PRO A 141 47.10 39.81 -6.36
C PRO A 141 45.97 39.28 -7.27
N LYS A 142 44.96 40.14 -7.45
CA LYS A 142 43.78 40.07 -8.33
C LYS A 142 43.94 39.12 -9.54
N SER A 143 43.19 38.02 -9.53
CA SER A 143 43.05 37.16 -10.69
C SER A 143 42.09 37.76 -11.72
N VAL A 144 42.52 37.71 -12.97
CA VAL A 144 41.80 38.16 -14.15
C VAL A 144 40.62 37.21 -14.38
N THR A 145 39.39 37.71 -14.25
CA THR A 145 38.17 36.93 -14.53
C THR A 145 38.15 36.50 -15.99
N ASN A 146 38.10 35.19 -16.21
CA ASN A 146 38.03 34.57 -17.52
C ASN A 146 36.62 34.81 -18.10
N ALA A 147 36.52 35.27 -19.36
CA ALA A 147 35.26 35.66 -20.00
C ALA A 147 34.22 34.51 -20.13
N PHE A 148 34.61 33.27 -19.81
CA PHE A 148 33.72 32.11 -19.75
C PHE A 148 32.92 31.98 -18.43
N GLU A 149 33.28 32.68 -17.34
CA GLU A 149 32.50 32.65 -16.09
C GLU A 149 31.24 33.55 -16.13
N ILE A 150 31.20 34.52 -17.06
CA ILE A 150 30.06 35.44 -17.22
C ILE A 150 28.98 34.85 -18.14
N LEU A 151 29.32 33.89 -19.00
CA LEU A 151 28.41 33.32 -20.01
C LEU A 151 27.76 31.98 -19.59
N GLY A 152 28.03 31.47 -18.38
CA GLY A 152 27.50 30.19 -17.89
C GLY A 152 26.30 30.27 -16.93
N ARG A 153 25.85 31.47 -16.52
CA ARG A 153 24.72 31.62 -15.58
C ARG A 153 23.37 31.57 -16.28
N ALA A 154 22.92 30.38 -16.67
CA ALA A 154 21.50 30.12 -16.78
C ALA A 154 20.89 30.12 -15.36
N PRO A 155 19.70 30.71 -15.13
CA PRO A 155 19.06 30.66 -13.82
C PRO A 155 18.80 29.19 -13.46
N SER A 156 19.48 28.72 -12.42
CA SER A 156 19.25 27.39 -11.85
C SER A 156 17.80 27.34 -11.37
N SER A 157 16.93 26.77 -12.19
CA SER A 157 15.69 26.19 -11.70
C SER A 157 16.08 25.23 -10.57
N PRO A 158 15.42 25.25 -9.41
CA PRO A 158 15.77 24.34 -8.34
C PRO A 158 15.59 22.92 -8.85
N VAL A 159 16.71 22.27 -9.18
CA VAL A 159 16.75 20.85 -9.44
C VAL A 159 16.34 20.22 -8.13
N LYS A 160 15.09 19.75 -8.05
CA LYS A 160 14.68 18.82 -7.00
C LYS A 160 15.61 17.63 -7.13
N GLN A 161 16.70 17.63 -6.38
CA GLN A 161 17.52 16.44 -6.19
C GLN A 161 16.54 15.35 -5.75
N LYS A 162 16.34 14.33 -6.60
CA LYS A 162 15.64 13.12 -6.20
C LYS A 162 16.53 12.48 -5.15
N VAL A 163 16.27 12.80 -3.89
CA VAL A 163 16.86 12.11 -2.75
C VAL A 163 16.60 10.62 -2.97
N GLY A 164 17.68 9.84 -3.07
CA GLY A 164 17.57 8.39 -3.23
C GLY A 164 16.70 7.80 -2.12
N PRO A 165 16.09 6.61 -2.32
CA PRO A 165 15.30 5.96 -1.29
C PRO A 165 16.15 5.82 -0.02
N GLN A 166 15.69 6.39 1.09
CA GLN A 166 16.39 6.26 2.36
C GLN A 166 16.48 4.78 2.77
N PRO A 167 17.61 4.33 3.35
CA PRO A 167 17.75 2.96 3.82
C PRO A 167 16.73 2.68 4.94
N ALA A 168 16.36 1.41 5.09
CA ALA A 168 15.45 1.01 6.15
C ALA A 168 16.10 1.16 7.53
N ILE A 169 15.38 1.74 8.49
CA ILE A 169 15.80 1.85 9.89
C ILE A 169 15.66 0.48 10.53
N HIS A 170 16.77 -0.10 10.99
CA HIS A 170 16.77 -1.43 11.60
C HIS A 170 16.39 -1.33 13.08
N LEU A 171 15.41 -2.12 13.50
CA LEU A 171 14.88 -2.16 14.86
C LEU A 171 15.14 -3.55 15.45
N SER A 172 15.94 -3.60 16.52
CA SER A 172 16.41 -4.85 17.12
C SER A 172 15.71 -5.23 18.43
N SER A 173 14.93 -4.32 19.02
CA SER A 173 14.27 -4.52 20.32
C SER A 173 12.90 -3.87 20.40
N GLN A 174 12.06 -4.30 21.35
CA GLN A 174 10.76 -3.68 21.59
C GLN A 174 10.90 -2.19 21.94
N ALA A 175 11.89 -1.81 22.75
CA ALA A 175 12.15 -0.41 23.09
C ALA A 175 12.46 0.45 21.85
N SER A 176 13.15 -0.10 20.84
CA SER A 176 13.41 0.61 19.57
C SER A 176 12.16 0.75 18.69
N ILE A 177 11.21 -0.17 18.81
CA ILE A 177 9.91 -0.10 18.14
C ILE A 177 9.04 0.96 18.81
N ASP A 178 9.00 0.95 20.14
CA ASP A 178 8.23 1.88 20.95
C ASP A 178 8.73 3.33 20.80
N SER A 179 10.05 3.54 20.67
CA SER A 179 10.62 4.88 20.44
C SER A 179 10.21 5.52 19.10
N HIS A 180 9.74 4.70 18.16
CA HIS A 180 9.17 5.14 16.89
C HIS A 180 7.64 5.08 16.85
N SER A 181 6.99 4.77 17.99
CA SER A 181 5.54 4.66 18.14
C SER A 181 4.89 3.71 17.13
N LEU A 182 5.60 2.62 16.79
CA LEU A 182 5.08 1.65 15.82
C LEU A 182 4.03 0.73 16.46
N PRO A 183 2.96 0.37 15.74
CA PRO A 183 1.92 -0.52 16.25
C PRO A 183 2.34 -1.99 16.19
N LEU A 184 3.53 -2.32 16.72
CA LEU A 184 4.09 -3.67 16.75
C LEU A 184 4.49 -4.06 18.18
N THR A 185 4.22 -5.31 18.55
CA THR A 185 4.75 -5.92 19.78
C THR A 185 5.49 -7.21 19.43
N LEU A 186 6.75 -7.31 19.83
CA LEU A 186 7.60 -8.47 19.64
C LEU A 186 7.77 -9.26 20.94
N ILE A 187 7.57 -10.57 20.85
CA ILE A 187 7.82 -11.50 21.94
C ILE A 187 8.73 -12.59 21.38
N ASN A 188 9.99 -12.60 21.84
CA ASN A 188 10.99 -13.59 21.43
C ASN A 188 10.91 -14.83 22.31
N GLN A 189 11.30 -15.98 21.76
CA GLN A 189 11.21 -17.28 22.44
C GLN A 189 9.80 -17.54 23.00
N PHE A 190 8.80 -17.30 22.16
CA PHE A 190 7.40 -17.24 22.57
C PHE A 190 6.83 -18.59 23.06
N LEU A 191 7.09 -19.66 22.31
CA LEU A 191 6.72 -21.04 22.67
C LEU A 191 7.88 -21.73 23.40
N SER A 192 7.64 -22.87 24.04
CA SER A 192 8.74 -23.71 24.51
C SER A 192 9.61 -24.14 23.32
N PRO A 193 10.94 -24.30 23.50
CA PRO A 193 11.84 -24.69 22.41
C PRO A 193 11.45 -26.02 21.72
N SER A 194 10.91 -26.96 22.50
CA SER A 194 10.42 -28.26 22.01
C SER A 194 9.19 -28.09 21.10
N LEU A 195 8.18 -27.35 21.57
CA LEU A 195 6.96 -27.06 20.83
C LEU A 195 7.23 -26.26 19.56
N ALA A 196 8.13 -25.27 19.63
CA ALA A 196 8.51 -24.45 18.47
C ALA A 196 9.19 -25.28 17.37
N SER A 197 10.07 -26.22 17.75
CA SER A 197 10.76 -27.12 16.82
C SER A 197 9.80 -28.15 16.22
N ALA A 198 8.98 -28.81 17.05
CA ALA A 198 7.99 -29.78 16.59
C ALA A 198 6.96 -29.13 15.66
N LEU A 199 6.42 -27.95 16.03
CA LEU A 199 5.48 -27.21 15.19
C LEU A 199 6.12 -26.79 13.86
N TYR A 200 7.39 -26.38 13.85
CA TYR A 200 8.10 -26.08 12.61
C TYR A 200 8.14 -27.30 11.69
N LEU A 201 8.55 -28.46 12.21
CA LEU A 201 8.67 -29.70 11.44
C LEU A 201 7.30 -30.17 10.89
N ILE A 202 6.25 -30.13 11.72
CA ILE A 202 4.87 -30.47 11.31
C ILE A 202 4.39 -29.53 10.21
N MET A 203 4.61 -28.23 10.36
CA MET A 203 4.16 -27.28 9.36
C MET A 203 5.01 -27.35 8.07
N MET A 204 6.27 -27.78 8.16
CA MET A 204 7.07 -28.12 6.98
C MET A 204 6.50 -29.32 6.24
N GLU A 205 6.07 -30.38 6.94
CA GLU A 205 5.39 -31.52 6.33
C GLU A 205 4.06 -31.13 5.68
N GLU A 206 3.20 -30.41 6.42
CA GLU A 206 1.94 -29.86 5.93
C GLU A 206 2.13 -29.00 4.67
N SER A 207 3.22 -28.22 4.63
CA SER A 207 3.51 -27.30 3.53
C SER A 207 3.80 -27.96 2.20
N ASN A 208 4.07 -29.26 2.17
CA ASN A 208 4.23 -30.02 0.93
C ASN A 208 2.94 -30.03 0.09
N SER A 209 1.79 -29.82 0.73
CA SER A 209 0.48 -29.69 0.06
C SER A 209 0.10 -28.25 -0.31
N TRP A 210 0.92 -27.25 0.04
CA TRP A 210 0.57 -25.83 -0.16
C TRP A 210 0.76 -25.36 -1.60
N GLY A 211 -0.16 -24.51 -2.05
CA GLY A 211 -0.11 -23.87 -3.35
C GLY A 211 0.53 -22.49 -3.31
N ALA A 212 0.94 -21.99 -4.47
CA ALA A 212 1.30 -20.58 -4.62
C ALA A 212 0.13 -19.81 -5.24
N ASN A 213 -0.14 -18.63 -4.72
CA ASN A 213 -1.23 -17.79 -5.19
C ASN A 213 -0.90 -17.20 -6.57
N ARG A 214 -1.90 -17.20 -7.45
CA ARG A 214 -1.82 -16.56 -8.77
C ARG A 214 -2.58 -15.25 -8.71
N PHE A 215 -2.01 -14.19 -9.26
CA PHE A 215 -2.60 -12.86 -9.27
C PHE A 215 -2.19 -12.10 -10.52
N TYR A 216 -2.92 -11.05 -10.87
CA TYR A 216 -2.60 -10.21 -12.02
C TYR A 216 -1.95 -8.90 -11.56
N ILE A 217 -0.82 -8.53 -12.17
CA ILE A 217 -0.20 -7.21 -12.03
C ILE A 217 -0.21 -6.56 -13.41
N ALA A 218 -0.92 -5.44 -13.57
CA ALA A 218 -1.01 -4.71 -14.85
C ALA A 218 -1.38 -5.63 -16.03
N GLY A 219 -2.38 -6.50 -15.84
CA GLY A 219 -2.85 -7.45 -16.85
C GLY A 219 -1.99 -8.70 -17.06
N LYS A 220 -0.80 -8.78 -16.43
CA LYS A 220 0.08 -9.96 -16.52
C LYS A 220 -0.12 -10.90 -15.35
N ALA A 221 -0.33 -12.18 -15.63
CA ALA A 221 -0.40 -13.21 -14.59
C ALA A 221 0.96 -13.39 -13.91
N ALA A 222 0.97 -13.35 -12.58
CA ALA A 222 2.12 -13.58 -11.72
C ALA A 222 1.80 -14.68 -10.69
N LYS A 223 2.84 -15.35 -10.20
CA LYS A 223 2.75 -16.39 -9.16
C LYS A 223 3.51 -15.91 -7.92
N SER A 224 2.97 -16.13 -6.73
CA SER A 224 3.67 -15.80 -5.49
C SER A 224 4.97 -16.60 -5.40
N PRO A 225 6.10 -15.97 -4.99
CA PRO A 225 7.36 -16.68 -4.81
C PRO A 225 7.43 -17.41 -3.45
N HIS A 226 6.28 -17.64 -2.80
CA HIS A 226 6.11 -18.38 -1.56
C HIS A 226 4.84 -19.23 -1.68
N THR A 227 4.73 -20.30 -0.90
CA THR A 227 3.53 -21.15 -0.84
C THR A 227 2.72 -20.84 0.42
N THR A 228 1.41 -21.07 0.36
CA THR A 228 0.46 -20.70 1.41
C THR A 228 -0.49 -21.85 1.74
N GLY A 229 -0.78 -22.04 3.02
CA GLY A 229 -1.88 -22.85 3.53
C GLY A 229 -2.86 -22.00 4.33
N PHE A 230 -4.12 -22.43 4.40
CA PHE A 230 -5.14 -21.76 5.19
C PHE A 230 -5.85 -22.74 6.11
N TYR A 231 -5.95 -22.38 7.38
CA TYR A 231 -6.45 -23.26 8.42
C TYR A 231 -7.48 -22.54 9.31
N ARG A 232 -8.34 -23.33 9.94
CA ARG A 232 -9.36 -22.90 10.91
C ARG A 232 -9.29 -23.70 12.20
N LYS A 233 -9.70 -23.06 13.29
CA LYS A 233 -10.00 -23.74 14.56
C LYS A 233 -11.31 -24.51 14.42
N GLU A 234 -11.34 -25.74 14.90
CA GLU A 234 -12.58 -26.51 15.02
C GLU A 234 -13.53 -25.80 15.99
N GLY A 235 -14.82 -25.69 15.61
CA GLY A 235 -15.81 -24.92 16.38
C GLY A 235 -15.54 -23.41 16.49
N GLY A 236 -14.53 -22.86 15.79
CA GLY A 236 -14.09 -21.46 15.94
C GLY A 236 -14.97 -20.40 15.25
N GLY A 237 -16.19 -20.75 14.82
CA GLY A 237 -17.09 -19.83 14.13
C GLY A 237 -16.71 -19.49 12.69
N TYR A 238 -15.64 -20.06 12.14
CA TYR A 238 -15.34 -20.00 10.71
C TYR A 238 -16.10 -21.11 9.98
N GLY A 239 -16.97 -20.74 9.05
CA GLY A 239 -17.80 -21.66 8.28
C GLY A 239 -19.22 -21.11 8.11
N GLY A 240 -20.10 -21.84 7.43
CA GLY A 240 -21.50 -21.41 7.26
C GLY A 240 -21.72 -20.25 6.27
N GLY A 241 -20.67 -19.85 5.54
CA GLY A 241 -20.75 -18.81 4.51
C GLY A 241 -19.58 -18.86 3.53
N LYS A 242 -19.69 -18.11 2.44
CA LYS A 242 -18.64 -17.99 1.42
C LYS A 242 -17.71 -16.83 1.76
N TYR A 243 -16.43 -17.14 1.95
CA TYR A 243 -15.39 -16.16 2.23
C TYR A 243 -14.64 -15.81 0.95
N PHE A 244 -14.23 -14.55 0.80
CA PHE A 244 -13.53 -14.06 -0.38
C PHE A 244 -12.26 -13.33 0.04
N TYR A 245 -11.15 -13.63 -0.63
CA TYR A 245 -9.88 -12.92 -0.44
C TYR A 245 -9.30 -12.56 -1.80
N ALA A 246 -9.00 -11.27 -1.98
CA ALA A 246 -8.50 -10.74 -3.26
C ALA A 246 -9.37 -11.15 -4.48
N GLY A 247 -10.69 -11.18 -4.28
CA GLY A 247 -11.68 -11.52 -5.29
C GLY A 247 -11.90 -13.02 -5.45
N MET A 248 -11.10 -13.89 -4.84
CA MET A 248 -11.29 -15.33 -5.01
C MET A 248 -12.06 -15.91 -3.84
N GLU A 249 -13.11 -16.69 -4.15
CA GLU A 249 -13.80 -17.51 -3.15
C GLU A 249 -12.77 -18.44 -2.51
N GLN A 250 -12.71 -18.43 -1.18
CA GLN A 250 -11.84 -19.29 -0.41
C GLN A 250 -12.51 -20.65 -0.28
N GLY A 251 -11.76 -21.70 -0.61
CA GLY A 251 -12.20 -23.08 -0.38
C GLY A 251 -12.29 -23.41 1.11
N PRO A 252 -12.75 -24.63 1.45
CA PRO A 252 -12.83 -25.07 2.84
C PRO A 252 -11.45 -25.01 3.50
N ALA A 253 -11.38 -24.35 4.66
CA ALA A 253 -10.16 -24.28 5.45
C ALA A 253 -9.90 -25.62 6.17
N LYS A 254 -8.64 -26.08 6.15
CA LYS A 254 -8.21 -27.26 6.91
C LYS A 254 -8.35 -26.99 8.41
N VAL A 255 -8.72 -28.01 9.19
CA VAL A 255 -8.72 -27.89 10.65
C VAL A 255 -7.27 -27.81 11.15
N TYR A 256 -7.05 -27.09 12.25
CA TYR A 256 -5.74 -27.04 12.89
C TYR A 256 -5.23 -28.45 13.25
N PRO A 257 -4.01 -28.81 12.82
CA PRO A 257 -3.28 -29.92 13.42
C PRO A 257 -3.08 -29.69 14.93
N ALA A 258 -2.94 -30.76 15.71
CA ALA A 258 -2.90 -30.68 17.18
C ALA A 258 -1.87 -29.67 17.73
N PHE A 259 -0.66 -29.66 17.17
CA PHE A 259 0.39 -28.71 17.57
C PHE A 259 0.07 -27.26 17.20
N LEU A 260 -0.59 -27.04 16.05
CA LEU A 260 -1.05 -25.73 15.64
C LEU A 260 -2.19 -25.24 16.55
N ALA A 261 -3.11 -26.12 16.94
CA ALA A 261 -4.19 -25.81 17.88
C ALA A 261 -3.62 -25.41 19.25
N ARG A 262 -2.64 -26.17 19.78
CA ARG A 262 -1.94 -25.84 21.03
C ARG A 262 -1.25 -24.47 20.95
N ALA A 263 -0.55 -24.18 19.86
CA ALA A 263 0.07 -22.88 19.65
C ALA A 263 -0.97 -21.75 19.53
N ALA A 264 -2.10 -21.99 18.86
CA ALA A 264 -3.19 -21.02 18.74
C ALA A 264 -3.78 -20.62 20.10
N GLU A 265 -3.91 -21.56 21.04
CA GLU A 265 -4.37 -21.27 22.41
C GLU A 265 -3.39 -20.39 23.18
N ILE A 266 -2.09 -20.64 23.05
CA ILE A 266 -1.05 -19.83 23.70
C ILE A 266 -1.03 -18.42 23.09
N VAL A 267 -1.12 -18.32 21.75
CA VAL A 267 -1.23 -17.04 21.04
C VAL A 267 -2.48 -16.27 21.47
N GLU A 268 -3.64 -16.94 21.57
CA GLU A 268 -4.90 -16.33 22.00
C GLU A 268 -4.78 -15.69 23.38
N LYS A 269 -4.17 -16.39 24.35
CA LYS A 269 -3.92 -15.84 25.68
C LYS A 269 -3.02 -14.60 25.60
N ALA A 270 -1.89 -14.70 24.90
CA ALA A 270 -0.92 -13.61 24.77
C ALA A 270 -1.52 -12.37 24.08
N VAL A 271 -2.33 -12.55 23.04
CA VAL A 271 -3.00 -11.43 22.35
C VAL A 271 -4.00 -10.76 23.29
N ASN A 272 -4.83 -11.52 24.01
CA ASN A 272 -5.80 -10.94 24.93
C ASN A 272 -5.14 -10.24 26.12
N GLU A 273 -4.02 -10.76 26.65
CA GLU A 273 -3.21 -10.05 27.65
C GLU A 273 -2.65 -8.73 27.10
N ASN A 274 -2.11 -8.74 25.89
CA ASN A 274 -1.62 -7.53 25.23
C ASN A 274 -2.75 -6.49 25.03
N LEU A 275 -3.94 -6.94 24.62
CA LEU A 275 -5.12 -6.09 24.46
C LEU A 275 -5.59 -5.44 25.78
N ARG A 276 -5.40 -6.12 26.93
CA ARG A 276 -5.75 -5.58 28.25
C ARG A 276 -4.75 -4.54 28.77
N LYS A 277 -3.48 -4.63 28.34
CA LYS A 277 -2.38 -3.75 28.79
C LYS A 277 -2.34 -2.39 28.09
N ARG A 278 -3.04 -2.26 26.95
CA ARG A 278 -2.98 -1.06 26.12
C ARG A 278 -4.34 -0.37 26.02
N PRO A 279 -4.35 0.95 25.81
CA PRO A 279 -5.55 1.64 25.37
C PRO A 279 -5.99 1.10 24.00
N ARG A 280 -7.31 1.10 23.75
CA ARG A 280 -7.92 0.54 22.54
C ARG A 280 -8.73 1.56 21.76
N TYR A 281 -8.70 1.47 20.43
CA TYR A 281 -9.54 2.30 19.56
C TYR A 281 -11.01 1.92 19.73
N GLY A 282 -11.91 2.90 19.57
CA GLY A 282 -13.34 2.70 19.77
C GLY A 282 -13.98 1.60 18.91
N LEU A 283 -13.49 1.37 17.68
CA LEU A 283 -14.03 0.35 16.77
C LEU A 283 -13.35 -1.04 16.92
N GLU A 284 -12.40 -1.20 17.86
CA GLU A 284 -11.86 -2.52 18.19
C GLU A 284 -12.98 -3.42 18.75
N TRP A 285 -12.85 -4.73 18.52
CA TRP A 285 -13.79 -5.72 19.06
C TRP A 285 -13.92 -5.61 20.57
N GLY A 286 -15.16 -5.53 21.08
CA GLY A 286 -15.41 -5.37 22.51
C GLY A 286 -15.07 -6.62 23.33
N GLY A 287 -15.22 -7.81 22.76
CA GLY A 287 -14.99 -9.09 23.44
C GLY A 287 -13.52 -9.55 23.45
N GLU A 288 -13.34 -10.84 23.73
CA GLU A 288 -12.03 -11.48 23.60
C GLU A 288 -11.68 -11.76 22.14
N TRP A 289 -10.41 -11.57 21.80
CA TRP A 289 -9.84 -11.97 20.52
C TRP A 289 -9.72 -13.50 20.45
N LYS A 290 -10.02 -14.09 19.29
CA LYS A 290 -9.96 -15.55 19.08
C LYS A 290 -9.06 -15.91 17.90
N ALA A 291 -8.17 -16.88 18.08
CA ALA A 291 -7.30 -17.38 17.01
C ALA A 291 -8.05 -18.35 16.07
N ASN A 292 -9.20 -17.92 15.52
CA ASN A 292 -10.11 -18.84 14.84
C ASN A 292 -9.70 -19.24 13.42
N VAL A 293 -8.84 -18.44 12.77
CA VAL A 293 -8.23 -18.81 11.49
C VAL A 293 -6.77 -18.41 11.43
N CYS A 294 -5.99 -19.06 10.59
CA CYS A 294 -4.64 -18.61 10.26
C CYS A 294 -4.27 -18.87 8.81
N GLY A 295 -3.51 -17.94 8.24
CA GLY A 295 -2.75 -18.18 7.01
C GLY A 295 -1.33 -18.59 7.36
N ALA A 296 -0.87 -19.71 6.83
CA ALA A 296 0.51 -20.17 6.97
C ALA A 296 1.26 -19.93 5.65
N ASN A 297 2.49 -19.45 5.73
CA ASN A 297 3.32 -19.14 4.57
C ASN A 297 4.68 -19.81 4.70
N ARG A 298 5.12 -20.51 3.65
CA ARG A 298 6.46 -21.10 3.56
C ARG A 298 7.30 -20.28 2.59
N TYR A 299 8.41 -19.78 3.11
CA TYR A 299 9.42 -19.06 2.34
C TYR A 299 10.64 -19.96 2.20
N ASP A 300 10.84 -20.51 1.01
CA ASP A 300 12.02 -21.32 0.69
C ASP A 300 13.17 -20.43 0.22
N GLY A 301 14.20 -20.34 1.06
CA GLY A 301 15.40 -19.61 0.72
C GLY A 301 15.22 -18.08 0.65
N SER A 302 16.26 -17.43 0.14
CA SER A 302 16.42 -15.97 0.21
C SER A 302 15.58 -15.21 -0.82
N ARG A 303 15.15 -15.87 -1.91
CA ARG A 303 14.35 -15.27 -2.99
C ARG A 303 12.85 -15.22 -2.69
N SER A 304 12.36 -16.12 -1.82
CA SER A 304 10.96 -16.15 -1.42
C SER A 304 10.57 -14.86 -0.71
N SER A 305 9.45 -14.26 -1.10
CA SER A 305 9.04 -12.93 -0.63
C SER A 305 7.53 -12.71 -0.69
N VAL A 306 7.04 -11.69 0.00
CA VAL A 306 5.69 -11.15 -0.19
C VAL A 306 5.82 -9.65 -0.34
N GLY A 307 5.18 -9.06 -1.35
CA GLY A 307 5.28 -7.63 -1.63
C GLY A 307 4.60 -6.74 -0.58
N TRP A 308 4.73 -5.42 -0.73
CA TRP A 308 4.10 -4.45 0.17
C TRP A 308 2.57 -4.56 0.17
N HIS A 309 1.98 -4.87 1.32
CA HIS A 309 0.53 -4.99 1.50
C HIS A 309 0.11 -4.57 2.91
N ALA A 310 -1.20 -4.44 3.09
CA ALA A 310 -1.86 -4.46 4.39
C ALA A 310 -2.89 -5.59 4.33
N ASP A 311 -3.16 -6.23 5.45
CA ASP A 311 -4.11 -7.35 5.52
C ASP A 311 -5.54 -6.87 5.20
N GLN A 312 -6.30 -7.69 4.47
CA GLN A 312 -7.68 -7.35 4.10
C GLN A 312 -8.58 -7.39 5.33
N LEU A 313 -9.31 -6.30 5.56
CA LEU A 313 -10.10 -6.11 6.77
C LEU A 313 -11.50 -6.72 6.70
N THR A 314 -11.95 -7.23 5.54
CA THR A 314 -13.33 -7.67 5.27
C THR A 314 -13.95 -8.49 6.41
N TYR A 315 -13.22 -9.47 6.92
CA TYR A 315 -13.69 -10.35 8.00
C TYR A 315 -13.03 -10.05 9.36
N LEU A 316 -12.00 -9.22 9.36
CA LEU A 316 -11.25 -8.83 10.56
C LEU A 316 -11.87 -7.62 11.27
N GLY A 317 -12.59 -6.80 10.50
CA GLY A 317 -13.12 -5.52 10.94
C GLY A 317 -12.05 -4.43 11.14
N PRO A 318 -12.49 -3.21 11.49
CA PRO A 318 -11.62 -2.09 11.85
C PRO A 318 -10.69 -2.42 13.03
N TYR A 319 -9.47 -1.85 13.00
CA TYR A 319 -8.52 -1.84 14.12
C TYR A 319 -8.20 -3.24 14.67
N THR A 320 -8.16 -4.25 13.79
CA THR A 320 -7.84 -5.62 14.16
C THR A 320 -6.42 -5.76 14.72
N THR A 321 -6.23 -6.65 15.69
CA THR A 321 -4.92 -7.20 16.04
C THR A 321 -4.68 -8.51 15.31
N ILE A 322 -3.49 -8.67 14.72
CA ILE A 322 -3.06 -9.87 13.99
C ILE A 322 -1.78 -10.38 14.64
N ALA A 323 -1.68 -11.69 14.83
CA ALA A 323 -0.54 -12.33 15.50
C ALA A 323 0.24 -13.20 14.51
N SER A 324 1.51 -12.87 14.28
CA SER A 324 2.38 -13.57 13.33
C SER A 324 3.51 -14.29 14.04
N LEU A 325 3.43 -15.63 14.10
CA LEU A 325 4.47 -16.49 14.66
C LEU A 325 5.45 -16.90 13.56
N SER A 326 6.73 -16.61 13.78
CA SER A 326 7.83 -16.97 12.86
C SER A 326 8.59 -18.18 13.38
N LEU A 327 8.78 -19.18 12.53
CA LEU A 327 9.51 -20.41 12.83
C LEU A 327 10.50 -20.71 11.70
N GLY A 328 11.70 -21.11 12.06
CA GLY A 328 12.74 -21.54 11.12
C GLY A 328 13.73 -20.43 10.81
N THR A 329 14.21 -20.38 9.57
CA THR A 329 15.19 -19.37 9.16
C THR A 329 14.71 -17.95 9.41
N SER A 330 15.57 -17.14 10.03
CA SER A 330 15.32 -15.72 10.29
C SER A 330 15.11 -14.94 8.99
N ARG A 331 14.10 -14.08 8.95
CA ARG A 331 13.81 -13.23 7.77
C ARG A 331 13.48 -11.81 8.18
N ALA A 332 13.84 -10.87 7.30
CA ALA A 332 13.47 -9.47 7.46
C ALA A 332 11.94 -9.30 7.30
N PHE A 333 11.35 -8.50 8.17
CA PHE A 333 10.00 -7.99 8.10
C PHE A 333 10.08 -6.47 8.06
N ARG A 334 9.61 -5.85 6.98
CA ARG A 334 9.64 -4.40 6.84
C ARG A 334 8.26 -3.81 6.98
N LEU A 335 8.19 -2.65 7.64
CA LEU A 335 7.00 -1.83 7.81
C LEU A 335 7.26 -0.44 7.21
N ARG A 336 6.32 0.08 6.42
CA ARG A 336 6.41 1.42 5.84
C ARG A 336 5.10 2.16 6.01
N GLU A 337 5.18 3.39 6.48
CA GLU A 337 4.03 4.27 6.61
C GLU A 337 3.42 4.59 5.23
N THR A 338 2.09 4.71 5.19
CA THR A 338 1.36 5.18 4.00
C THR A 338 0.99 6.63 4.23
N PRO A 339 1.70 7.59 3.61
CA PRO A 339 1.40 8.99 3.81
C PRO A 339 0.01 9.34 3.25
N PRO A 340 -0.74 10.22 3.94
CA PRO A 340 -1.98 10.75 3.43
C PRO A 340 -1.72 11.58 2.16
N SER A 341 -2.74 11.69 1.30
CA SER A 341 -2.64 12.49 0.07
C SER A 341 -2.79 13.98 0.36
N ASP A 342 -3.50 14.32 1.45
CA ASP A 342 -3.78 15.68 1.87
C ASP A 342 -2.95 16.01 3.13
N PRO A 343 -2.15 17.11 3.09
CA PRO A 343 -1.35 17.55 4.22
C PRO A 343 -2.13 17.76 5.52
N ALA A 344 -3.43 18.05 5.46
CA ALA A 344 -4.26 18.25 6.66
C ALA A 344 -4.36 16.99 7.56
N PHE A 345 -4.13 15.81 6.99
CA PHE A 345 -4.21 14.52 7.69
C PHE A 345 -2.85 13.94 8.05
N VAL A 346 -1.76 14.70 7.85
CA VAL A 346 -0.41 14.26 8.22
C VAL A 346 -0.28 14.24 9.74
N ILE A 347 0.01 13.04 10.27
CA ILE A 347 0.09 12.77 11.72
C ILE A 347 1.34 13.42 12.33
N ASN A 348 2.48 13.33 11.64
CA ASN A 348 3.74 13.90 12.11
C ASN A 348 4.50 14.56 10.95
N ASP A 349 5.33 15.55 11.24
CA ASP A 349 6.14 16.24 10.23
C ASP A 349 7.38 15.43 9.80
N LYS A 350 7.50 14.16 10.21
CA LYS A 350 8.64 13.31 9.86
C LYS A 350 8.46 12.76 8.44
N PRO A 351 9.53 12.66 7.66
CA PRO A 351 9.45 12.02 6.35
C PRO A 351 9.06 10.54 6.52
N PRO A 352 8.20 9.98 5.64
CA PRO A 352 7.85 8.57 5.68
C PRO A 352 9.11 7.71 5.55
N CYS A 353 9.33 6.84 6.52
CA CYS A 353 10.47 5.94 6.54
C CYS A 353 10.04 4.46 6.48
N THR A 354 11.00 3.61 6.15
CA THR A 354 10.83 2.17 6.19
C THR A 354 11.58 1.63 7.41
N TYR A 355 10.91 0.80 8.19
CA TYR A 355 11.47 0.12 9.34
C TYR A 355 11.69 -1.36 8.98
N GLU A 356 12.75 -1.96 9.49
CA GLU A 356 13.07 -3.37 9.30
C GLU A 356 13.31 -4.04 10.64
N ILE A 357 12.67 -5.19 10.85
CA ILE A 357 12.81 -6.05 12.02
C ILE A 357 13.20 -7.44 11.51
N THR A 358 14.22 -8.04 12.13
CA THR A 358 14.53 -9.45 11.87
C THR A 358 13.65 -10.34 12.74
N LEU A 359 12.78 -11.12 12.10
CA LEU A 359 11.96 -12.12 12.80
C LEU A 359 12.68 -13.46 12.78
N ALA A 360 13.22 -13.85 13.94
CA ALA A 360 13.93 -15.11 14.14
C ALA A 360 12.97 -16.28 14.41
N HIS A 361 13.54 -17.49 14.54
CA HIS A 361 12.80 -18.65 15.01
C HIS A 361 12.17 -18.38 16.38
N ASN A 362 10.91 -18.79 16.54
CA ASN A 362 10.14 -18.67 17.78
C ASN A 362 9.90 -17.22 18.22
N THR A 363 9.73 -16.30 17.26
CA THR A 363 9.31 -14.91 17.53
C THR A 363 7.85 -14.71 17.16
N LEU A 364 7.05 -14.23 18.12
CA LEU A 364 5.70 -13.74 17.90
C LEU A 364 5.72 -12.23 17.67
N CYS A 365 5.22 -11.78 16.51
CA CYS A 365 5.03 -10.38 16.18
C CYS A 365 3.53 -10.07 16.14
N LEU A 366 3.07 -9.22 17.06
CA LEU A 366 1.71 -8.71 17.07
C LEU A 366 1.66 -7.42 16.25
N MET A 367 0.86 -7.42 15.19
CA MET A 367 0.46 -6.21 14.49
C MET A 367 -0.78 -5.66 15.19
N ASN A 368 -0.57 -4.66 16.04
CA ASN A 368 -1.62 -4.03 16.85
C ASN A 368 -2.53 -3.15 16.00
N ALA A 369 -3.64 -2.72 16.60
CA ALA A 369 -4.57 -1.77 16.00
C ALA A 369 -3.84 -0.52 15.47
N GLY A 370 -4.18 -0.07 14.26
CA GLY A 370 -3.52 1.03 13.57
C GLY A 370 -2.48 0.57 12.55
N CYS A 371 -1.97 -0.67 12.67
CA CYS A 371 -0.97 -1.21 11.74
C CYS A 371 -1.54 -1.33 10.31
N GLN A 372 -2.70 -1.95 10.13
CA GLN A 372 -3.29 -2.15 8.80
C GLN A 372 -3.90 -0.86 8.23
N GLU A 373 -4.23 0.10 9.10
CA GLU A 373 -4.83 1.38 8.74
C GLU A 373 -3.81 2.39 8.23
N ARG A 374 -2.56 2.33 8.70
CA ARG A 374 -1.55 3.38 8.45
C ARG A 374 -0.26 2.86 7.82
N TYR A 375 0.00 1.57 7.91
CA TYR A 375 1.24 0.98 7.41
C TYR A 375 0.97 -0.09 6.35
N LYS A 376 2.02 -0.37 5.58
CA LYS A 376 2.14 -1.57 4.76
C LYS A 376 3.34 -2.34 5.23
N HIS A 377 3.30 -3.66 5.09
CA HIS A 377 4.39 -4.55 5.44
C HIS A 377 4.78 -5.48 4.30
N THR A 378 5.98 -6.05 4.39
CA THR A 378 6.57 -6.92 3.38
C THR A 378 7.59 -7.88 4.00
N VAL A 379 7.80 -9.03 3.37
CA VAL A 379 8.97 -9.88 3.60
C VAL A 379 9.80 -9.80 2.32
N PRO A 380 10.87 -8.99 2.29
CA PRO A 380 11.65 -8.77 1.08
C PRO A 380 12.54 -9.98 0.76
N PRO A 381 12.94 -10.16 -0.51
CA PRO A 381 14.05 -11.06 -0.83
C PRO A 381 15.34 -10.54 -0.17
N GLN A 382 16.19 -11.47 0.24
CA GLN A 382 17.48 -11.17 0.88
C GLN A 382 18.63 -11.74 0.04
N LYS A 383 19.82 -11.17 0.16
CA LYS A 383 21.02 -11.70 -0.53
C LYS A 383 21.53 -12.97 0.14
N ALA A 384 21.53 -12.97 1.48
CA ALA A 384 21.94 -14.08 2.33
C ALA A 384 20.92 -14.29 3.44
N ILE A 385 20.85 -15.52 3.94
CA ILE A 385 20.01 -15.95 5.05
C ILE A 385 20.79 -16.98 5.86
N ASP A 386 20.50 -17.07 7.16
CA ASP A 386 21.10 -18.07 8.04
C ASP A 386 20.41 -19.43 7.89
N LEU A 387 21.15 -20.49 8.21
CA LEU A 387 20.58 -21.84 8.30
C LEU A 387 19.94 -22.03 9.66
N PHE A 388 18.74 -22.62 9.67
CA PHE A 388 18.06 -23.02 10.89
C PHE A 388 18.24 -24.53 11.14
N ARG A 389 18.51 -24.90 12.39
CA ARG A 389 18.62 -26.30 12.84
C ARG A 389 17.66 -26.51 14.02
N PRO A 390 16.59 -27.30 13.87
CA PRO A 390 15.67 -27.56 14.97
C PRO A 390 16.39 -28.37 16.06
N GLY A 391 16.21 -27.96 17.32
CA GLY A 391 16.85 -28.63 18.47
C GLY A 391 16.07 -29.84 18.98
N TYR A 392 14.82 -30.01 18.54
CA TYR A 392 13.92 -31.09 18.97
C TYR A 392 13.20 -31.70 17.76
N ASP A 393 12.83 -32.96 17.87
CA ASP A 393 12.07 -33.68 16.86
C ASP A 393 10.55 -33.41 16.96
N ILE A 394 9.76 -34.06 16.10
CA ILE A 394 8.30 -33.95 16.07
C ILE A 394 7.62 -34.44 17.36
N ALA A 395 8.27 -35.35 18.08
CA ALA A 395 7.81 -35.90 19.35
C ALA A 395 8.33 -35.10 20.56
N GLU A 396 8.91 -33.92 20.33
CA GLU A 396 9.47 -33.02 21.34
C GLU A 396 10.71 -33.58 22.07
N ASN A 397 11.41 -34.57 21.50
CA ASN A 397 12.68 -35.08 22.06
C ASN A 397 13.88 -34.27 21.55
N PRO A 398 14.91 -34.02 22.39
CA PRO A 398 16.13 -33.33 21.95
C PRO A 398 16.87 -34.07 20.84
N ILE A 399 17.33 -33.35 19.82
CA ILE A 399 18.16 -33.89 18.73
C ILE A 399 19.64 -33.54 19.01
N PRO A 400 20.56 -34.53 19.00
CA PRO A 400 22.01 -34.29 19.09
C PRO A 400 22.50 -33.31 18.02
N LYS A 401 23.42 -32.39 18.36
CA LYS A 401 23.85 -31.29 17.47
C LYS A 401 24.38 -31.75 16.11
N ASP A 402 25.05 -32.88 16.08
CA ASP A 402 25.59 -33.55 14.90
C ASP A 402 24.51 -34.17 14.01
N ALA A 403 23.36 -34.55 14.59
CA ALA A 403 22.20 -35.11 13.87
C ALA A 403 21.20 -34.04 13.40
N GLN A 404 21.36 -32.77 13.79
CA GLN A 404 20.42 -31.70 13.43
C GLN A 404 20.55 -31.30 11.95
N LEU A 405 19.49 -31.56 11.17
CA LEU A 405 19.40 -31.14 9.78
C LEU A 405 19.30 -29.61 9.66
N ALA A 406 19.91 -29.07 8.61
CA ALA A 406 19.87 -27.64 8.31
C ALA A 406 18.75 -27.32 7.31
N PHE A 407 18.02 -26.25 7.59
CA PHE A 407 16.94 -25.74 6.76
C PHE A 407 17.21 -24.28 6.36
N THR A 408 16.79 -23.93 5.13
CA THR A 408 16.77 -22.54 4.63
C THR A 408 15.37 -21.95 4.64
N SER A 409 14.38 -22.74 5.08
CA SER A 409 12.96 -22.42 4.98
C SER A 409 12.46 -21.76 6.25
N ARG A 410 11.64 -20.71 6.07
CA ARG A 410 10.86 -20.09 7.14
C ARG A 410 9.39 -20.47 6.99
N ILE A 411 8.78 -20.94 8.07
CA ILE A 411 7.34 -21.02 8.24
C ILE A 411 6.87 -19.79 9.02
N ASN A 412 5.85 -19.11 8.51
CA ASN A 412 5.18 -18.04 9.21
C ASN A 412 3.70 -18.37 9.34
N ILE A 413 3.18 -18.33 10.57
CA ILE A 413 1.78 -18.62 10.88
C ILE A 413 1.14 -17.32 11.35
N THR A 414 0.25 -16.76 10.54
CA THR A 414 -0.45 -15.51 10.83
C THR A 414 -1.86 -15.82 11.31
N PHE A 415 -2.02 -15.86 12.64
CA PHE A 415 -3.30 -16.02 13.31
C PHE A 415 -4.11 -14.74 13.21
N ARG A 416 -5.38 -14.90 12.88
CA ARG A 416 -6.34 -13.82 12.70
C ARG A 416 -7.63 -14.16 13.44
N PHE A 417 -8.35 -13.11 13.80
CA PHE A 417 -9.69 -13.23 14.36
C PHE A 417 -10.70 -12.76 13.33
N TYR A 418 -11.39 -13.70 12.69
CA TYR A 418 -12.55 -13.40 11.88
C TYR A 418 -13.71 -13.12 12.83
N ARG A 419 -14.13 -11.86 12.90
CA ARG A 419 -15.17 -11.43 13.85
C ARG A 419 -16.54 -11.87 13.37
N GLU A 420 -17.39 -12.25 14.32
CA GLU A 420 -18.76 -12.67 14.03
C GLU A 420 -19.59 -11.53 13.43
N ASP A 421 -19.36 -10.30 13.85
CA ASP A 421 -20.04 -9.11 13.32
C ASP A 421 -19.61 -8.71 11.90
N PHE A 422 -18.61 -9.39 11.36
CA PHE A 422 -18.19 -9.32 9.95
C PHE A 422 -18.42 -10.63 9.19
N HIS A 423 -19.18 -11.55 9.75
CA HIS A 423 -19.50 -12.81 9.09
C HIS A 423 -20.23 -12.56 7.74
N PRO A 424 -19.88 -13.30 6.66
CA PRO A 424 -20.38 -13.02 5.31
C PRO A 424 -21.89 -13.15 5.15
N VAL A 425 -22.51 -14.06 5.89
CA VAL A 425 -23.97 -14.26 5.88
C VAL A 425 -24.62 -13.31 6.89
N PRO A 426 -25.73 -12.62 6.56
CA PRO A 426 -26.49 -11.80 7.52
C PRO A 426 -26.94 -12.59 8.76
N ASN A 427 -27.11 -11.91 9.89
CA ASN A 427 -27.62 -12.51 11.13
C ASN A 427 -28.26 -11.43 12.03
N ALA A 428 -28.56 -11.72 13.29
CA ALA A 428 -28.81 -10.73 14.32
C ALA A 428 -27.49 -10.13 14.83
N GLY A 429 -27.53 -8.86 15.23
CA GLY A 429 -26.44 -8.15 15.91
C GLY A 429 -26.96 -7.30 17.07
N PRO A 430 -26.08 -6.62 17.81
CA PRO A 430 -26.45 -5.89 19.02
C PRO A 430 -27.37 -4.69 18.76
N PHE A 431 -27.44 -4.20 17.52
CA PHE A 431 -28.23 -3.02 17.13
C PHE A 431 -29.39 -3.37 16.19
N GLY A 432 -29.78 -4.65 16.11
CA GLY A 432 -30.84 -5.14 15.22
C GLY A 432 -30.31 -6.11 14.16
N PRO A 433 -30.94 -6.21 12.98
CA PRO A 433 -30.45 -7.04 11.88
C PRO A 433 -29.03 -6.62 11.48
N ARG A 434 -28.12 -7.59 11.43
CA ARG A 434 -26.73 -7.40 11.00
C ARG A 434 -26.59 -7.77 9.53
N GLU A 435 -26.05 -6.84 8.75
CA GLU A 435 -25.72 -7.08 7.35
C GLU A 435 -24.55 -8.08 7.19
N GLY A 436 -24.64 -8.91 6.16
CA GLY A 436 -23.54 -9.75 5.69
C GLY A 436 -22.42 -8.95 5.02
N THR A 437 -21.59 -9.62 4.21
CA THR A 437 -20.66 -8.90 3.32
C THR A 437 -21.46 -8.23 2.21
N PRO A 438 -21.36 -6.90 2.01
CA PRO A 438 -22.10 -6.22 0.96
C PRO A 438 -21.68 -6.71 -0.42
N ILE A 439 -22.64 -6.85 -1.33
CA ILE A 439 -22.40 -7.30 -2.71
C ILE A 439 -22.48 -6.09 -3.64
N CYS A 440 -21.49 -5.89 -4.53
CA CYS A 440 -21.61 -4.86 -5.56
C CYS A 440 -22.74 -5.23 -6.53
N ARG A 441 -23.34 -4.21 -7.17
CA ARG A 441 -24.20 -4.31 -8.36
C ARG A 441 -23.70 -5.27 -9.46
N CYS A 442 -22.39 -5.51 -9.58
CA CYS A 442 -21.83 -6.49 -10.52
C CYS A 442 -21.84 -7.94 -10.00
N GLY A 443 -22.49 -8.22 -8.87
CA GLY A 443 -22.58 -9.55 -8.25
C GLY A 443 -21.34 -9.96 -7.42
N VAL A 444 -20.30 -9.13 -7.40
CA VAL A 444 -19.03 -9.44 -6.69
C VAL A 444 -19.08 -8.92 -5.25
N PRO A 445 -18.69 -9.74 -4.25
CA PRO A 445 -18.54 -9.30 -2.87
C PRO A 445 -17.56 -8.12 -2.75
N THR A 446 -17.90 -7.18 -1.87
CA THR A 446 -17.07 -6.00 -1.61
C THR A 446 -15.96 -6.32 -0.62
N VAL A 447 -14.93 -5.46 -0.60
CA VAL A 447 -13.84 -5.52 0.37
C VAL A 447 -13.91 -4.34 1.32
N LEU A 448 -13.67 -4.59 2.60
CA LEU A 448 -13.49 -3.52 3.57
C LEU A 448 -12.06 -2.99 3.50
N ARG A 449 -11.91 -1.67 3.37
CA ARG A 449 -10.62 -0.97 3.38
C ARG A 449 -10.64 0.17 4.38
N ALA A 450 -9.49 0.42 4.99
CA ALA A 450 -9.21 1.67 5.69
C ALA A 450 -8.79 2.76 4.70
N ASP A 451 -9.17 4.00 4.96
CA ASP A 451 -8.76 5.17 4.19
C ASP A 451 -7.32 5.61 4.53
N GLN A 452 -6.35 4.72 4.22
CA GLN A 452 -4.93 4.91 4.55
C GLN A 452 -4.38 6.23 3.98
N LYS A 453 -4.88 6.65 2.81
CA LYS A 453 -4.41 7.85 2.11
C LYS A 453 -5.25 9.09 2.39
N ALA A 454 -6.19 9.01 3.33
CA ALA A 454 -7.13 10.08 3.69
C ALA A 454 -7.96 10.62 2.51
N LYS A 455 -8.18 9.84 1.44
CA LYS A 455 -8.88 10.33 0.24
C LYS A 455 -10.37 10.53 0.47
N ALA A 456 -11.00 9.64 1.24
CA ALA A 456 -12.40 9.75 1.59
C ALA A 456 -12.58 10.87 2.63
N ARG A 457 -11.73 10.90 3.64
CA ARG A 457 -11.76 11.89 4.72
C ARG A 457 -11.53 13.33 4.24
N SER A 458 -10.58 13.55 3.34
CA SER A 458 -10.37 14.86 2.71
C SER A 458 -11.60 15.39 1.98
N ARG A 459 -12.48 14.52 1.51
CA ARG A 459 -13.71 14.92 0.80
C ARG A 459 -14.90 15.09 1.74
N LEU A 460 -14.96 14.30 2.81
CA LEU A 460 -15.99 14.41 3.86
C LEU A 460 -15.78 15.64 4.76
N SER A 461 -14.53 16.09 4.89
CA SER A 461 -14.15 17.30 5.65
C SER A 461 -14.54 18.60 4.92
N SER A 462 -15.84 18.85 4.75
CA SER A 462 -16.36 20.11 4.18
C SER A 462 -16.79 21.13 5.23
N THR A 463 -16.67 20.84 6.54
CA THR A 463 -17.13 21.76 7.60
C THR A 463 -16.30 21.69 8.89
N SER A 464 -15.64 22.80 9.21
CA SER A 464 -15.28 23.32 10.55
C SER A 464 -14.51 22.49 11.61
N PHE A 465 -14.09 21.25 11.38
CA PHE A 465 -13.19 20.54 12.30
C PHE A 465 -11.98 19.95 11.59
N LYS A 466 -11.03 20.81 11.21
CA LYS A 466 -9.66 20.39 10.87
C LYS A 466 -8.83 20.28 12.14
N SER A 467 -9.20 19.40 13.07
CA SER A 467 -8.26 19.01 14.11
C SER A 467 -7.22 18.11 13.44
N ARG A 468 -6.01 18.66 13.23
CA ARG A 468 -4.86 17.88 12.77
C ARG A 468 -4.78 16.61 13.64
N PRO A 469 -4.64 15.40 13.06
CA PRO A 469 -4.51 14.18 13.84
C PRO A 469 -3.46 14.37 14.93
N ARG A 470 -3.84 14.19 16.19
CA ARG A 470 -2.90 14.26 17.31
C ARG A 470 -2.66 12.85 17.80
N ALA A 471 -1.39 12.45 17.83
CA ALA A 471 -1.00 11.35 18.69
C ALA A 471 -1.25 11.81 20.14
N SER A 472 -2.09 11.09 20.87
CA SER A 472 -2.31 11.38 22.28
C SER A 472 -0.99 11.19 23.02
N SER A 473 -0.52 12.21 23.75
CA SER A 473 0.83 12.22 24.34
C SER A 473 1.08 11.07 25.34
N ASN A 474 0.03 10.41 25.82
CA ASN A 474 0.09 9.30 26.78
C ASN A 474 -0.37 7.95 26.22
N THR A 475 -0.89 7.89 24.98
CA THR A 475 -1.39 6.64 24.40
C THR A 475 -0.92 6.51 22.95
N ASN A 476 -0.42 5.34 22.53
CA ASN A 476 -0.09 5.05 21.11
C ASN A 476 -1.35 5.02 20.20
N ILE A 477 -2.44 5.65 20.63
CA ILE A 477 -3.66 5.87 19.87
C ILE A 477 -3.52 7.20 19.14
N ILE A 478 -3.80 7.15 17.84
CA ILE A 478 -3.92 8.34 17.02
C ILE A 478 -5.40 8.71 17.01
N GLU A 479 -5.73 9.83 17.62
CA GLU A 479 -7.08 10.38 17.57
C GLU A 479 -7.26 11.06 16.21
N ASP A 480 -7.81 10.31 15.27
CA ASP A 480 -8.22 10.79 13.95
C ASP A 480 -9.60 10.26 13.58
N ASP A 481 -10.15 10.87 12.53
CA ASP A 481 -11.44 10.55 11.94
C ASP A 481 -11.36 9.35 10.97
N MET A 482 -10.50 8.35 11.22
CA MET A 482 -10.26 7.23 10.29
C MET A 482 -11.56 6.61 9.76
N VAL A 483 -11.70 6.64 8.43
CA VAL A 483 -12.85 6.10 7.73
C VAL A 483 -12.54 4.71 7.18
N PHE A 484 -13.50 3.80 7.34
CA PHE A 484 -13.51 2.50 6.69
C PHE A 484 -14.64 2.46 5.66
N PHE A 485 -14.42 1.79 4.54
CA PHE A 485 -15.40 1.72 3.47
C PHE A 485 -15.37 0.40 2.73
N TRP A 486 -16.53 -0.01 2.24
CA TRP A 486 -16.74 -1.10 1.31
C TRP A 486 -16.44 -0.64 -0.11
N GLN A 487 -15.64 -1.40 -0.84
CA GLN A 487 -15.31 -1.13 -2.24
C GLN A 487 -15.45 -2.40 -3.09
N CYS A 488 -15.89 -2.27 -4.34
CA CYS A 488 -15.89 -3.42 -5.24
C CYS A 488 -14.47 -3.92 -5.60
N GLN A 489 -14.32 -5.24 -5.72
CA GLN A 489 -13.09 -5.90 -6.19
C GLN A 489 -13.15 -6.43 -7.64
N SER A 490 -14.18 -6.10 -8.43
CA SER A 490 -14.35 -6.69 -9.78
C SER A 490 -13.14 -6.49 -10.70
N ALA A 491 -12.48 -5.33 -10.64
CA ALA A 491 -11.25 -5.06 -11.40
C ALA A 491 -10.10 -6.02 -11.06
N THR A 492 -10.07 -6.57 -9.83
CA THR A 492 -9.06 -7.53 -9.40
C THR A 492 -9.35 -8.94 -9.94
N GLN A 493 -10.62 -9.28 -10.18
CA GLN A 493 -11.04 -10.55 -10.76
C GLN A 493 -10.96 -10.56 -12.29
N THR A 494 -11.38 -9.48 -12.95
CA THR A 494 -11.55 -9.45 -14.41
C THR A 494 -10.34 -8.90 -15.16
N GLY A 495 -9.42 -8.20 -14.47
CA GLY A 495 -8.29 -7.52 -15.09
C GLY A 495 -8.67 -6.32 -15.97
N VAL A 496 -9.96 -5.99 -16.06
CA VAL A 496 -10.47 -4.84 -16.83
C VAL A 496 -10.43 -3.59 -15.95
N GLY A 497 -9.83 -2.51 -16.48
CA GLY A 497 -9.32 -1.36 -15.72
C GLY A 497 -10.33 -0.46 -14.99
N LYS A 498 -11.64 -0.69 -15.11
CA LYS A 498 -12.67 0.04 -14.36
C LYS A 498 -13.61 -0.95 -13.68
N GLY A 499 -13.57 -0.99 -12.34
CA GLY A 499 -14.56 -1.74 -11.55
C GLY A 499 -15.93 -1.07 -11.58
N CYS A 500 -16.96 -1.70 -11.00
CA CYS A 500 -18.35 -1.19 -11.01
C CYS A 500 -18.57 0.15 -10.26
N GLY A 501 -17.52 0.78 -9.70
CA GLY A 501 -17.61 2.04 -8.97
C GLY A 501 -18.23 1.97 -7.56
N PHE A 502 -18.70 0.80 -7.09
CA PHE A 502 -19.34 0.69 -5.78
C PHE A 502 -18.39 1.14 -4.65
N PHE A 503 -18.92 2.06 -3.83
CA PHE A 503 -18.29 2.61 -2.65
C PHE A 503 -19.38 2.87 -1.59
N ARG A 504 -19.16 2.42 -0.35
CA ARG A 504 -20.06 2.68 0.77
C ARG A 504 -19.26 2.82 2.05
N ILE A 505 -19.41 3.92 2.79
CA ILE A 505 -18.77 4.08 4.09
C ILE A 505 -19.35 3.06 5.06
N LEU A 506 -18.48 2.41 5.84
CA LEU A 506 -18.89 1.49 6.89
C LEU A 506 -19.57 2.27 8.01
N ASP A 507 -20.83 1.93 8.30
CA ASP A 507 -21.56 2.43 9.47
C ASP A 507 -21.83 1.24 10.40
N MET A 508 -21.05 1.13 11.47
CA MET A 508 -21.12 -0.03 12.38
C MET A 508 -22.52 -0.21 12.98
N LYS A 509 -23.21 0.87 13.36
CA LYS A 509 -24.51 0.80 14.01
C LYS A 509 -25.62 0.46 13.01
N LYS A 510 -25.66 1.15 11.86
CA LYS A 510 -26.67 0.88 10.83
C LYS A 510 -26.53 -0.50 10.21
N GLU A 511 -25.31 -1.01 10.08
CA GLU A 511 -25.05 -2.36 9.59
C GLU A 511 -25.20 -3.45 10.67
N GLY A 512 -25.63 -3.09 11.89
CA GLY A 512 -25.86 -4.02 13.01
C GLY A 512 -24.60 -4.70 13.52
N ARG A 513 -23.41 -4.11 13.32
CA ARG A 513 -22.10 -4.67 13.69
C ARG A 513 -21.70 -4.30 15.13
N GLY A 514 -20.76 -5.02 15.70
CA GLY A 514 -20.34 -4.90 17.10
C GLY A 514 -20.62 -6.18 17.92
N PRO A 515 -20.41 -6.14 19.25
CA PRO A 515 -20.05 -4.96 20.03
C PRO A 515 -18.58 -4.54 19.83
N CYS A 516 -18.35 -3.24 19.78
CA CYS A 516 -17.02 -2.63 19.80
C CYS A 516 -16.69 -2.07 21.20
N ILE A 517 -15.43 -1.67 21.41
CA ILE A 517 -15.01 -1.05 22.67
C ILE A 517 -15.75 0.24 22.98
N GLY A 518 -15.97 1.07 21.97
CA GLY A 518 -16.70 2.33 22.11
C GLY A 518 -18.20 2.17 22.35
N ASP A 519 -18.75 0.96 22.21
CA ASP A 519 -20.17 0.68 22.51
C ASP A 519 -20.39 0.33 24.00
N ARG A 520 -19.32 0.00 24.72
CA ARG A 520 -19.34 -0.29 26.16
C ARG A 520 -19.13 1.02 26.93
N VAL A 521 -20.13 1.88 26.92
CA VAL A 521 -20.19 3.09 27.78
C VAL A 521 -21.40 2.98 28.70
#